data_AF-A0A2M9PG06-F1
#
_entry.id   AF-A0A2M9PG06-F1
#
_cell.length_a   1.000
_cell.length_b   1.000
_cell.length_c   1.000
_cell.angle_alpha   90.00
_cell.angle_beta   90.00
_cell.angle_gamma   90.00
#
_symmetry.space_group_name_H-M   'P 1'
#
loop_
_entity.id
_entity.type
_entity.pdbx_description
1 polymer ?
#
loop_
_entity_poly.entity_id
_entity_poly.type
_entity_poly.pdbx_seq_one_letter_code
_entity_poly.pdbx_strand_id
1 'polypeptide(L)' 'TVPTFVESGLAPRHVDLRPYCLVGREVHLCPGGLTRVAMREGSLVVNSSQGGGVKDTWVLAD' A
#
# COMPACT_ATOMS: atom_id res chain seq x y z
N THR A 1 9.33 2.69 -4.14
CA THR A 1 8.48 3.83 -3.70
C THR A 1 7.34 3.99 -4.68
N VAL A 2 6.24 4.67 -4.31
CA VAL A 2 5.09 4.93 -5.19
C VAL A 2 4.82 6.44 -5.32
N PRO A 3 4.32 6.92 -6.47
CA PRO A 3 3.89 8.31 -6.62
C PRO A 3 2.77 8.64 -5.64
N THR A 4 2.97 9.68 -4.85
CA THR A 4 2.02 10.13 -3.84
C THR A 4 1.85 11.63 -3.95
N PHE A 5 0.60 12.09 -3.94
CA PHE A 5 0.28 13.51 -3.97
C PHE A 5 0.50 14.10 -2.58
N VAL A 6 1.40 15.07 -2.51
CA VAL A 6 1.76 15.82 -1.31
C VAL A 6 1.65 17.32 -1.61
N GLU A 7 1.87 18.18 -0.62
CA GLU A 7 1.69 19.63 -0.77
C GLU A 7 2.51 20.23 -1.93
N SER A 8 3.72 19.73 -2.16
CA SER A 8 4.59 20.16 -3.26
C SER A 8 4.32 19.49 -4.61
N GLY A 9 3.25 18.69 -4.73
CA GLY A 9 2.88 17.95 -5.93
C GLY A 9 3.13 16.44 -5.83
N LEU A 10 3.53 15.80 -6.93
CA LEU A 10 3.82 14.37 -6.94
C LEU A 10 5.24 14.10 -6.42
N ALA A 11 5.35 13.31 -5.36
CA ALA A 11 6.64 12.89 -4.80
C ALA A 11 6.65 11.39 -4.51
N PRO A 12 7.83 10.73 -4.56
CA PRO A 12 7.95 9.34 -4.17
C PRO A 12 7.74 9.17 -2.66
N ARG A 13 7.02 8.12 -2.26
CA ARG A 13 6.89 7.69 -0.86
C ARG A 13 7.11 6.19 -0.70
N HIS A 14 7.61 5.78 0.46
CA HIS A 14 7.74 4.36 0.79
C HIS A 14 6.37 3.75 1.03
N VAL A 15 6.26 2.47 0.71
CA VAL A 15 5.02 1.74 0.72
C VAL A 15 5.29 0.32 1.20
N ASP A 16 4.30 -0.29 1.83
CA ASP A 16 4.21 -1.73 1.94
C ASP A 16 2.86 -2.24 1.42
N LEU A 17 2.86 -3.52 1.04
CA LEU A 17 1.69 -4.21 0.54
C LEU A 17 1.38 -5.39 1.46
N ARG A 18 0.13 -5.47 1.92
CA ARG A 18 -0.39 -6.59 2.68
C ARG A 18 -1.47 -7.32 1.86
N PRO A 19 -1.12 -8.41 1.14
CA PRO A 19 -2.11 -9.27 0.53
C PRO A 19 -2.84 -10.11 1.60
N TYR A 20 -3.95 -10.72 1.21
CA TYR A 20 -4.73 -11.60 2.08
C TYR A 20 -4.82 -12.99 1.45
N CYS A 21 -4.31 -13.99 2.17
CA CYS A 21 -4.41 -15.39 1.81
C CYS A 21 -5.62 -16.00 2.53
N LEU A 22 -6.57 -16.52 1.77
CA LEU A 22 -7.74 -17.25 2.26
C LEU A 22 -7.40 -18.73 2.27
N VAL A 23 -7.47 -19.34 3.46
CA VAL A 23 -7.12 -20.75 3.68
C VAL A 23 -8.38 -21.51 4.07
N GLY A 24 -8.77 -22.47 3.23
CA GLY A 24 -9.87 -23.40 3.47
C GLY A 24 -9.54 -24.78 2.92
N ARG A 25 -10.48 -25.42 2.21
CA ARG A 25 -10.19 -26.66 1.45
C ARG A 25 -9.07 -26.44 0.43
N GLU A 26 -9.01 -25.25 -0.12
CA GLU A 26 -8.00 -24.77 -1.05
C GLU A 26 -7.39 -23.47 -0.51
N VAL A 27 -6.20 -23.13 -0.98
CA VAL A 27 -5.51 -21.88 -0.64
C VAL A 27 -5.69 -20.91 -1.80
N HIS A 28 -6.24 -19.74 -1.53
CA HIS A 28 -6.48 -18.71 -2.54
C HIS A 28 -5.94 -17.35 -2.08
N LEU A 29 -5.15 -16.71 -2.94
CA LEU A 29 -4.75 -15.31 -2.77
C LEU A 29 -5.74 -14.37 -3.48
N CYS A 30 -6.34 -13.42 -2.78
CA CYS A 30 -7.21 -12.43 -3.42
C CYS A 30 -6.40 -11.57 -4.41
N PRO A 31 -6.96 -11.20 -5.59
CA PRO A 31 -6.31 -10.30 -6.53
C PRO A 31 -6.37 -8.85 -6.02
N GLY A 32 -5.57 -8.56 -4.99
CA GLY A 32 -5.52 -7.26 -4.32
C GLY A 32 -4.84 -7.33 -2.96
N GLY A 33 -4.95 -6.24 -2.20
CA GLY A 33 -4.36 -6.13 -0.87
C GLY A 33 -4.49 -4.74 -0.29
N LEU A 34 -4.09 -4.60 0.96
CA LEU A 34 -3.97 -3.30 1.60
C LEU A 34 -2.60 -2.70 1.28
N THR A 35 -2.57 -1.62 0.52
CA THR A 35 -1.35 -0.84 0.30
C THR A 35 -1.29 0.32 1.29
N ARG A 36 -0.20 0.42 2.07
CA ARG A 36 0.01 1.50 3.06
C ARG A 36 1.21 2.33 2.69
N VAL A 37 1.10 3.65 2.84
CA VAL A 37 2.09 4.62 2.37
C VAL A 37 2.62 5.44 3.54
N ALA A 38 3.94 5.58 3.62
CA ALA A 38 4.59 6.50 4.56
C ALA A 38 4.47 7.92 4.00
N MET A 39 3.60 8.77 4.57
CA MET A 39 3.32 10.09 3.99
C MET A 39 4.44 11.11 4.22
N ARG A 40 5.22 10.93 5.30
CA ARG A 40 6.38 11.77 5.63
C ARG A 40 7.56 11.43 4.72
N GLU A 41 8.22 12.46 4.20
CA GLU A 41 9.40 12.30 3.35
C GLU A 41 10.52 11.54 4.09
N GLY A 42 11.15 10.58 3.38
CA GLY A 42 12.20 9.72 3.93
C GLY A 42 11.74 8.69 4.98
N SER A 43 10.49 8.75 5.45
CA SER A 43 9.97 7.82 6.45
C SER A 43 9.74 6.42 5.85
N LEU A 44 10.05 5.40 6.65
CA LEU A 44 9.66 4.01 6.40
C LEU A 44 8.42 3.60 7.21
N VAL A 45 7.92 4.47 8.09
CA VAL A 45 6.76 4.19 8.94
C VAL A 45 5.48 4.42 8.15
N VAL A 46 4.80 3.33 7.82
CA VAL A 46 3.50 3.32 7.11
C VAL A 46 2.29 3.23 8.06
N ASN A 47 2.52 3.17 9.38
CA ASN A 47 1.44 3.02 10.35
C ASN A 47 0.56 4.28 10.43
N SER A 48 -0.75 4.09 10.50
CA SER A 48 -1.73 5.20 10.51
C SER A 48 -1.60 6.09 11.73
N SER A 49 -1.21 5.55 12.89
CA SER A 49 -0.97 6.32 14.12
C SER A 49 0.12 7.39 13.99
N GLN A 50 0.97 7.31 12.96
CA GLN A 50 2.03 8.29 12.68
C GLN A 50 1.83 9.00 11.34
N GLY A 51 0.59 9.06 10.86
CA GLY A 51 0.23 9.73 9.60
C GLY A 51 0.49 8.86 8.36
N GLY A 52 0.53 7.55 8.49
CA GLY A 52 0.49 6.63 7.35
C GLY A 52 -0.83 6.72 6.59
N GLY A 53 -0.74 6.70 5.26
CA GLY A 53 -1.89 6.71 4.35
C GLY A 53 -2.16 5.34 3.75
N VAL A 54 -3.20 5.23 2.94
CA VAL A 54 -3.53 4.03 2.17
C VAL A 54 -3.71 4.35 0.70
N LYS A 55 -3.47 3.36 -0.16
CA LYS A 55 -3.76 3.40 -1.60
C LYS A 55 -4.52 2.15 -2.00
N ASP A 56 -5.28 2.27 -3.08
CA ASP A 56 -5.87 1.11 -3.74
C ASP A 56 -4.77 0.25 -4.39
N THR A 57 -5.00 -1.05 -4.48
CA THR A 57 -4.08 -2.02 -5.08
C THR A 57 -4.75 -2.65 -6.29
N TRP A 58 -4.31 -2.26 -7.48
CA TRP A 58 -4.83 -2.84 -8.72
C TRP A 58 -3.96 -4.02 -9.15
N VAL A 59 -4.58 -5.19 -9.28
CA VAL A 59 -4.01 -6.36 -9.94
C VAL A 59 -4.69 -6.46 -11.29
N LEU A 60 -3.92 -6.26 -12.37
CA LEU A 60 -4.46 -6.31 -13.72
C LEU A 60 -4.76 -7.77 -14.10
N ALA A 61 -5.88 -7.97 -14.78
CA ALA A 61 -6.20 -9.22 -15.46
C ALA A 61 -5.85 -9.09 -16.94
N ASP A 62 -5.54 -10.23 -17.57
CA ASP A 62 -5.35 -10.33 -19.03
C ASP A 62 -6.66 -10.19 -19.79
#